data_AF-A0A5J0SB73-F1
#
_entry.id   AF-A0A5J0SB73-F1
#
_cell.length_a   1.000
_cell.length_b   1.000
_cell.length_c   1.000
_cell.angle_alpha   90.00
_cell.angle_beta   90.00
_cell.angle_gamma   90.00
#
_symmetry.space_group_name_H-M   'P 1'
#
loop_
_entity.id
_entity.type
_entity.pdbx_description
1 polymer ?
#
loop_
_entity_poly.entity_id
_entity_poly.type
_entity_poly.pdbx_seq_one_letter_code
_entity_poly.pdbx_strand_id
1 'polypeptide(L)'
;MFTTLNRITLVGGVCLLGLLVWFHHRYTEDETAIGQLTRKVSTLTTERDDARKAQALQAFHFNRMNRITGEAQRANQQTADQAEQLRHEVHNSISSQSCSAVLLPAVDSDRLLGYVSQLRQTALHPDAATGAGTHHSGAATRRLTWGQTIEWIPLLLGNIQSCNQDKAAARRIDEERASENTSTQ
;
A
#
# COMPACT_ATOMS: atom_id res chain seq x y z
N MET A 1 -59.79 -2.46 73.36
CA MET A 1 -59.60 -1.48 72.25
C MET A 1 -58.20 -0.87 72.19
N PHE A 2 -57.44 -0.76 73.29
CA PHE A 2 -56.08 -0.17 73.26
C PHE A 2 -54.99 -1.04 72.59
N THR A 3 -55.21 -2.36 72.47
CA THR A 3 -54.22 -3.28 71.89
C THR A 3 -54.23 -3.31 70.35
N THR A 4 -55.33 -2.93 69.70
CA THR A 4 -55.44 -2.89 68.22
C THR A 4 -54.85 -1.61 67.65
N LEU A 5 -54.99 -0.49 68.35
CA LEU A 5 -54.47 0.82 67.93
C LEU A 5 -52.93 0.85 67.97
N ASN A 6 -52.31 0.24 68.98
CA ASN A 6 -50.84 0.13 69.10
C ASN A 6 -50.22 -0.80 68.04
N ARG A 7 -51.01 -1.74 67.48
CA ARG A 7 -50.53 -2.62 66.40
C ARG A 7 -50.52 -1.90 65.05
N ILE A 8 -51.49 -1.03 64.79
CA ILE A 8 -51.57 -0.25 63.54
C ILE A 8 -50.41 0.76 63.45
N THR A 9 -50.07 1.45 64.54
CA THR A 9 -48.95 2.39 64.59
C THR A 9 -47.60 1.70 64.39
N LEU A 10 -47.43 0.50 64.96
CA LEU A 10 -46.21 -0.30 64.81
C LEU A 10 -46.05 -0.81 63.37
N VAL A 11 -47.13 -1.29 62.74
CA VAL A 11 -47.13 -1.71 61.32
C VAL A 11 -46.82 -0.53 60.39
N GLY A 12 -47.42 0.64 60.64
CA GLY A 12 -47.11 1.86 59.88
C GLY A 12 -45.65 2.28 59.99
N GLY A 13 -45.07 2.19 61.20
CA GLY A 13 -43.66 2.47 61.44
C GLY A 13 -42.71 1.51 60.71
N VAL A 14 -43.01 0.21 60.70
CA VAL A 14 -42.21 -0.80 59.99
C VAL A 14 -42.26 -0.59 58.47
N CYS A 15 -43.42 -0.25 57.92
CA CYS A 15 -43.56 0.07 56.50
C CYS A 15 -42.74 1.31 56.10
N LEU A 16 -42.77 2.36 56.92
CA LEU A 16 -41.97 3.56 56.69
C LEU A 16 -40.47 3.28 56.74
N LEU A 17 -40.02 2.48 57.71
CA LEU A 17 -38.61 2.07 57.78
C LEU A 17 -38.21 1.21 56.57
N GLY A 18 -39.07 0.30 56.12
CA GLY A 18 -38.84 -0.49 54.90
C GLY A 18 -38.71 0.38 53.65
N LEU A 19 -39.55 1.41 53.51
CA LEU A 19 -39.47 2.37 52.40
C LEU A 19 -38.21 3.23 52.45
N LEU A 20 -37.77 3.65 53.64
CA LEU A 20 -36.53 4.40 53.81
C LEU A 20 -35.30 3.55 53.46
N VAL A 21 -35.27 2.29 53.91
CA VAL A 21 -34.19 1.35 53.55
C VAL A 21 -34.19 1.07 52.05
N TRP A 22 -35.36 0.85 51.44
CA TRP A 22 -35.49 0.64 50.00
C TRP A 22 -35.03 1.87 49.21
N PHE A 23 -35.43 3.08 49.63
CA PHE A 23 -35.03 4.33 49.00
C PHE A 23 -33.52 4.57 49.13
N HIS A 24 -32.95 4.33 50.31
CA HIS A 24 -31.50 4.42 50.53
C HIS A 24 -30.74 3.43 49.67
N HIS A 25 -31.20 2.17 49.58
CA HIS A 25 -30.57 1.16 48.74
C HIS A 25 -30.63 1.55 47.26
N ARG A 26 -31.79 2.00 46.77
CA ARG A 26 -31.95 2.49 45.38
C ARG A 26 -31.07 3.69 45.05
N TYR A 27 -30.94 4.64 45.97
CA TYR A 27 -30.06 5.81 45.79
C TYR A 27 -28.59 5.41 45.70
N THR A 28 -28.15 4.45 46.52
CA THR A 28 -26.76 3.93 46.47
C THR A 28 -26.46 3.15 45.19
N GLU A 29 -27.43 2.40 44.65
CA GLU A 29 -27.27 1.71 43.37
C GLU A 29 -27.08 2.70 42.22
N ASP A 30 -27.88 3.77 42.19
CA ASP A 30 -27.81 4.81 41.16
C ASP A 30 -26.46 5.56 41.18
N GLU A 31 -25.92 5.93 42.36
CA GLU A 31 -24.59 6.55 42.46
C GLU A 31 -23.47 5.66 41.91
N THR A 32 -23.53 4.35 42.20
CA THR A 32 -22.54 3.39 41.67
C THR A 32 -22.68 3.20 40.16
N ALA A 33 -23.90 3.20 39.63
CA ALA A 33 -24.17 3.13 38.19
C ALA A 33 -23.69 4.38 37.45
N ILE A 34 -23.91 5.57 38.01
CA ILE A 34 -23.41 6.85 37.47
C ILE A 34 -21.88 6.84 37.44
N GLY A 35 -21.20 6.45 38.53
CA GLY A 35 -19.74 6.38 38.57
C GLY A 35 -19.14 5.34 37.62
N GLN A 36 -19.85 4.25 37.32
CA GLN A 36 -19.44 3.29 36.30
C GLN A 36 -19.66 3.84 34.88
N LEU A 37 -20.77 4.53 34.63
CA LEU A 37 -21.06 5.13 33.34
C LEU A 37 -20.07 6.25 33.01
N THR A 38 -19.73 7.11 33.98
CA THR A 38 -18.69 8.14 33.83
C THR A 38 -17.35 7.52 33.48
N ARG A 39 -16.96 6.43 34.16
CA ARG A 39 -15.74 5.68 33.82
C ARG A 39 -15.78 5.11 32.41
N LYS A 40 -16.88 4.45 32.02
CA LYS A 40 -17.04 3.91 30.66
C LYS A 40 -16.93 5.00 29.61
N VAL A 41 -17.60 6.14 29.80
CA VAL A 41 -17.51 7.28 28.89
C VAL A 41 -16.07 7.80 28.82
N SER A 42 -15.39 8.00 29.96
CA SER A 42 -13.99 8.45 29.94
C SER A 42 -13.06 7.47 29.22
N THR A 43 -13.23 6.17 29.45
CA THR A 43 -12.44 5.13 28.79
C THR A 43 -12.68 5.12 27.29
N LEU A 44 -13.95 5.12 26.86
CA LEU A 44 -14.30 5.18 25.45
C LEU A 44 -13.82 6.46 24.77
N THR A 45 -13.80 7.60 25.48
CA THR A 45 -13.22 8.83 24.94
C THR A 45 -11.71 8.70 24.72
N THR A 46 -10.98 8.12 25.67
CA THR A 46 -9.55 7.87 25.55
C THR A 46 -9.25 6.90 24.41
N GLU A 47 -9.94 5.76 24.35
CA GLU A 47 -9.78 4.78 23.27
C GLU A 47 -10.06 5.40 21.89
N ARG A 48 -11.12 6.21 21.79
CA ARG A 48 -11.43 6.95 20.56
C ARG A 48 -10.34 7.95 20.20
N ASP A 49 -9.79 8.66 21.17
CA ASP A 49 -8.73 9.63 20.93
C ASP A 49 -7.43 8.96 20.49
N ASP A 50 -7.09 7.82 21.08
CA ASP A 50 -5.91 7.05 20.68
C ASP A 50 -6.09 6.41 19.30
N ALA A 51 -7.29 5.89 19.00
CA ALA A 51 -7.64 5.43 17.65
C ALA A 51 -7.56 6.56 16.61
N ARG A 52 -8.03 7.77 16.94
CA ARG A 52 -7.93 8.94 16.03
C ARG A 52 -6.49 9.37 15.80
N LYS A 53 -5.65 9.36 16.83
CA LYS A 53 -4.22 9.66 16.69
C LYS A 53 -3.53 8.64 15.79
N ALA A 54 -3.77 7.35 16.01
CA ALA A 54 -3.23 6.29 15.16
C ALA A 54 -3.69 6.43 13.70
N GLN A 55 -4.96 6.76 13.47
CA GLN A 55 -5.50 6.99 12.13
C GLN A 55 -4.89 8.23 11.45
N ALA A 56 -4.70 9.32 12.19
CA ALA A 56 -4.07 10.54 11.67
C ALA A 56 -2.62 10.29 11.26
N LEU A 57 -1.88 9.52 12.07
CA LEU A 57 -0.51 9.11 11.79
C LEU A 57 -0.45 8.22 10.53
N GLN A 58 -1.32 7.22 10.43
CA GLN A 58 -1.44 6.38 9.24
C GLN A 58 -1.75 7.19 7.96
N ALA A 59 -2.66 8.16 8.05
CA ALA A 59 -3.01 9.03 6.93
C ALA A 59 -1.82 9.90 6.49
N PHE A 60 -1.00 10.37 7.43
CA PHE A 60 0.22 11.10 7.14
C PHE A 60 1.24 10.22 6.40
N HIS A 61 1.46 8.97 6.83
CA HIS A 61 2.33 8.04 6.08
C HIS A 61 1.82 7.83 4.67
N PHE A 62 0.53 7.54 4.51
CA PHE A 62 -0.05 7.32 3.20
C PHE A 62 0.12 8.54 2.28
N ASN A 63 -0.10 9.75 2.80
CA ASN A 63 0.12 10.99 2.05
C ASN A 63 1.57 11.11 1.58
N ARG A 64 2.53 10.84 2.46
CA ARG A 64 3.96 10.96 2.15
C ARG A 64 4.44 9.89 1.16
N MET A 65 4.02 8.64 1.35
CA MET A 65 4.32 7.56 0.40
C MET A 65 3.74 7.87 -0.98
N ASN A 66 2.49 8.35 -1.05
CA ASN A 66 1.87 8.77 -2.30
C ASN A 66 2.60 9.92 -2.98
N ARG A 67 3.17 10.85 -2.21
CA ARG A 67 3.97 11.92 -2.77
C ARG A 67 5.24 11.37 -3.44
N ILE A 68 5.98 10.49 -2.76
CA ILE A 68 7.23 9.92 -3.30
C ILE A 68 6.95 9.07 -4.53
N THR A 69 5.93 8.20 -4.47
CA THR A 69 5.55 7.37 -5.61
C THR A 69 5.02 8.23 -6.76
N GLY A 70 4.26 9.29 -6.48
CA GLY A 70 3.80 10.24 -7.48
C GLY A 70 4.93 11.03 -8.14
N GLU A 71 5.94 11.44 -7.38
CA GLU A 71 7.17 12.07 -7.91
C GLU A 71 7.91 11.11 -8.85
N ALA A 72 8.13 9.86 -8.41
CA ALA A 72 8.80 8.83 -9.20
C ALA A 72 8.02 8.50 -10.49
N GLN A 73 6.71 8.34 -10.39
CA GLN A 73 5.86 8.06 -11.56
C GLN A 73 5.93 9.17 -12.61
N ARG A 74 5.93 10.43 -12.20
CA ARG A 74 6.07 11.57 -13.12
C ARG A 74 7.46 11.58 -13.78
N ALA A 75 8.51 11.28 -13.03
CA ALA A 75 9.87 11.20 -13.56
C ALA A 75 10.02 10.04 -14.56
N ASN A 76 9.39 8.89 -14.28
CA ASN A 76 9.36 7.74 -15.19
C ASN A 76 8.59 8.05 -16.47
N GLN A 77 7.48 8.79 -16.39
CA GLN A 77 6.74 9.25 -17.57
C GLN A 77 7.61 10.15 -18.46
N GLN A 78 8.27 11.15 -17.88
CA GLN A 78 9.18 12.02 -18.61
C GLN A 78 10.34 11.24 -19.24
N THR A 79 10.90 10.27 -18.51
CA THR A 79 11.96 9.40 -19.01
C THR A 79 11.48 8.55 -20.19
N ALA A 80 10.26 8.01 -20.12
CA ALA A 80 9.66 7.24 -21.22
C ALA A 80 9.43 8.12 -22.46
N ASP A 81 8.90 9.34 -22.28
CA ASP A 81 8.69 10.29 -23.37
C ASP A 81 10.02 10.68 -24.04
N GLN A 82 11.07 10.93 -23.25
CA GLN A 82 12.41 11.22 -23.76
C GLN A 82 13.02 10.03 -24.51
N ALA A 83 12.85 8.81 -23.99
CA ALA A 83 13.34 7.59 -24.65
C ALA A 83 12.63 7.37 -26.00
N GLU A 84 11.34 7.65 -26.07
CA GLU A 84 10.55 7.60 -27.30
C GLU A 84 11.00 8.66 -28.32
N GLN A 85 11.21 9.89 -27.87
CA GLN A 85 11.75 10.97 -28.71
C GLN A 85 13.12 10.58 -29.29
N LEU A 86 14.03 10.10 -28.44
CA LEU A 86 15.35 9.65 -28.87
C LEU A 86 15.25 8.45 -29.83
N ARG A 87 14.30 7.53 -29.61
CA ARG A 87 14.02 6.45 -30.56
C ARG A 87 13.66 7.00 -31.94
N HIS A 88 12.76 7.97 -32.01
CA HIS A 88 12.36 8.59 -33.28
C HIS A 88 13.53 9.33 -33.96
N GLU A 89 14.36 10.04 -33.21
CA GLU A 89 15.56 10.69 -33.74
C GLU A 89 16.56 9.68 -34.30
N VAL A 90 16.81 8.60 -33.55
CA VAL A 90 17.65 7.49 -33.99
C VAL A 90 17.08 6.84 -35.25
N HIS A 91 15.78 6.55 -35.29
CA HIS A 91 15.09 5.99 -36.46
C HIS A 91 15.29 6.89 -37.70
N ASN A 92 15.06 8.20 -37.57
CA ASN A 92 15.22 9.15 -38.66
C ASN A 92 16.67 9.19 -39.18
N SER A 93 17.65 9.10 -38.28
CA SER A 93 19.07 9.07 -38.67
C SER A 93 19.43 7.76 -39.40
N ILE A 94 19.05 6.61 -38.85
CA ILE A 94 19.47 5.30 -39.37
C ILE A 94 18.68 4.85 -40.60
N SER A 95 17.44 5.31 -40.78
CA SER A 95 16.60 4.93 -41.94
C SER A 95 17.21 5.34 -43.28
N SER A 96 18.02 6.39 -43.28
CA SER A 96 18.78 6.85 -44.47
C SER A 96 19.97 5.94 -44.83
N GLN A 97 20.42 5.09 -43.91
CA GLN A 97 21.59 4.25 -44.08
C GLN A 97 21.22 2.92 -44.74
N SER A 98 21.99 2.50 -45.74
CA SER A 98 21.75 1.24 -46.48
C SER A 98 21.87 -0.02 -45.61
N CYS A 99 22.67 0.03 -44.55
CA CYS A 99 22.84 -1.09 -43.61
C CYS A 99 21.60 -1.31 -42.71
N SER A 100 20.71 -0.32 -42.56
CA SER A 100 19.56 -0.40 -41.63
C SER A 100 18.54 -1.47 -42.02
N ALA A 101 18.39 -1.74 -43.32
CA ALA A 101 17.48 -2.75 -43.87
C ALA A 101 18.11 -4.16 -43.96
N VAL A 102 19.41 -4.30 -43.65
CA VAL A 102 20.10 -5.59 -43.68
C VAL A 102 19.57 -6.45 -42.53
N LEU A 103 19.22 -7.69 -42.85
CA LEU A 103 18.75 -8.68 -41.88
C LEU A 103 19.88 -9.06 -40.93
N LEU A 104 19.57 -9.08 -39.63
CA LEU A 104 20.44 -9.65 -38.62
C LEU A 104 20.62 -11.16 -38.90
N PRO A 105 21.80 -11.77 -38.63
CA PRO A 105 21.99 -13.21 -38.76
C PRO A 105 20.88 -14.01 -38.07
N ALA A 106 20.45 -15.12 -38.69
CA ALA A 106 19.30 -15.91 -38.20
C ALA A 106 19.53 -16.39 -36.77
N VAL A 107 20.71 -16.97 -36.52
CA VAL A 107 21.11 -17.50 -35.21
C VAL A 107 21.03 -16.41 -34.13
N ASP A 108 21.49 -15.20 -34.40
CA ASP A 108 21.44 -14.10 -33.43
C ASP A 108 20.02 -13.57 -33.22
N SER A 109 19.22 -13.49 -34.30
CA SER A 109 17.80 -13.13 -34.22
C SER A 109 17.00 -14.11 -33.37
N ASP A 110 17.21 -15.42 -33.58
CA ASP A 110 16.54 -16.49 -32.85
C ASP A 110 16.97 -16.50 -31.37
N ARG A 111 18.26 -16.25 -31.08
CA ARG A 111 18.76 -16.09 -29.70
C ARG A 111 18.09 -14.93 -28.97
N LEU A 112 17.99 -13.76 -29.60
CA LEU A 112 17.32 -12.59 -29.01
C LEU A 112 15.83 -12.85 -28.78
N LEU A 113 15.15 -13.47 -29.74
CA LEU A 113 13.74 -13.83 -29.61
C LEU A 113 13.51 -14.82 -28.47
N GLY A 114 14.36 -15.84 -28.36
CA GLY A 114 14.34 -16.80 -27.26
C GLY A 114 14.49 -16.11 -25.91
N TYR A 115 15.45 -15.20 -25.79
CA TYR A 115 15.67 -14.43 -24.57
C TYR A 115 14.48 -13.53 -24.20
N VAL A 116 13.90 -12.80 -25.16
CA VAL A 116 12.71 -11.97 -24.93
C VAL A 116 11.49 -12.82 -24.53
N SER A 117 11.34 -13.99 -25.14
CA SER A 117 10.26 -14.93 -24.81
C SER A 117 10.40 -15.42 -23.37
N GLN A 118 11.64 -15.76 -22.94
CA GLN A 118 11.93 -16.13 -21.56
C GLN A 118 11.66 -14.97 -20.59
N LEU A 119 12.11 -13.75 -20.89
CA LEU A 119 11.82 -12.57 -20.08
C LEU A 119 10.32 -12.36 -19.87
N ARG A 120 9.52 -12.48 -20.94
CA ARG A 120 8.06 -12.36 -20.86
C ARG A 120 7.45 -13.49 -20.03
N GLN A 121 7.92 -14.73 -20.18
CA GLN A 121 7.45 -15.86 -19.38
C GLN A 121 7.72 -15.64 -17.89
N THR A 122 8.94 -15.21 -17.52
CA THR A 122 9.32 -14.90 -16.14
C THR A 122 8.48 -13.75 -15.57
N ALA A 123 8.16 -12.73 -16.37
CA ALA A 123 7.31 -11.62 -15.93
C ALA A 123 5.85 -12.04 -15.69
N LEU A 124 5.31 -12.98 -16.47
CA LEU A 124 3.95 -13.49 -16.33
C LEU A 124 3.82 -14.56 -15.23
N HIS A 125 4.88 -15.33 -15.00
CA HIS A 125 4.89 -16.45 -14.06
C HIS A 125 6.09 -16.31 -13.10
N PRO A 126 6.10 -15.30 -12.21
CA PRO A 126 7.22 -15.05 -11.30
C PRO A 126 7.51 -16.23 -10.36
N ASP A 127 6.50 -17.05 -10.07
CA ASP A 127 6.58 -18.17 -9.13
C ASP A 127 6.87 -19.52 -9.81
N ALA A 128 6.90 -19.57 -11.15
CA ALA A 128 7.20 -20.79 -11.88
C ALA A 128 8.71 -21.04 -11.83
N ALA A 129 9.12 -22.17 -11.24
CA ALA A 129 10.50 -22.65 -11.29
C ALA A 129 10.96 -22.65 -12.74
N THR A 130 11.90 -21.78 -13.08
CA THR A 130 12.34 -21.55 -14.46
C THR A 130 13.11 -22.77 -14.93
N GLY A 131 12.40 -23.77 -15.45
CA GLY A 131 13.02 -24.84 -16.20
C GLY A 131 13.69 -24.20 -17.41
N ALA A 132 15.01 -24.27 -17.49
CA ALA A 132 15.77 -23.90 -18.67
C ALA A 132 15.49 -24.90 -19.79
N GLY A 133 14.25 -24.91 -20.29
CA GLY A 133 13.92 -25.58 -21.53
C GLY A 133 14.66 -24.84 -22.63
N THR A 134 15.52 -25.56 -23.36
CA THR A 134 16.06 -25.10 -24.63
C THR A 134 14.89 -24.85 -25.59
N HIS A 135 14.32 -23.66 -25.51
CA HIS A 135 13.32 -23.19 -26.45
C HIS A 135 14.04 -22.94 -27.76
N HIS A 136 14.05 -23.97 -28.61
CA HIS A 136 14.27 -23.79 -30.03
C HIS A 136 13.05 -23.03 -30.54
N SER A 137 13.16 -21.70 -30.52
CA SER A 137 12.19 -20.85 -31.20
C SER A 137 12.13 -21.34 -32.64
N GLY A 138 10.96 -21.83 -33.07
CA GLY A 138 10.72 -22.06 -34.49
C GLY A 138 11.08 -20.78 -35.25
N ALA A 139 11.67 -20.94 -36.45
CA ALA A 139 12.17 -19.85 -37.26
C ALA A 139 11.18 -18.68 -37.25
N ALA A 140 11.61 -17.53 -36.73
CA ALA A 140 10.75 -16.37 -36.59
C ALA A 140 10.18 -16.01 -37.98
N THR A 141 8.85 -15.88 -38.08
CA THR A 141 8.17 -15.52 -39.34
C THR A 141 8.63 -14.17 -39.90
N ARG A 142 9.30 -13.34 -39.07
CA ARG A 142 10.02 -12.11 -39.45
C ARG A 142 11.37 -12.03 -38.72
N ARG A 143 12.47 -11.87 -39.47
CA ARG A 143 13.81 -11.60 -38.94
C ARG A 143 13.99 -10.11 -38.66
N LEU A 144 14.67 -9.79 -37.57
CA LEU A 144 14.98 -8.42 -37.18
C LEU A 144 16.03 -7.81 -38.14
N THR A 145 15.94 -6.51 -38.39
CA THR A 145 17.01 -5.78 -39.10
C THR A 145 17.99 -5.12 -38.13
N TRP A 146 19.18 -4.78 -38.61
CA TRP A 146 20.14 -3.99 -37.84
C TRP A 146 19.55 -2.65 -37.38
N GLY A 147 18.79 -1.98 -38.25
CA GLY A 147 18.11 -0.73 -37.91
C GLY A 147 17.10 -0.92 -36.76
N GLN A 148 16.25 -1.93 -36.85
CA GLN A 148 15.29 -2.25 -35.79
C GLN A 148 15.97 -2.59 -34.45
N THR A 149 17.14 -3.22 -34.48
CA THR A 149 17.88 -3.56 -33.25
C THR A 149 18.37 -2.30 -32.54
N ILE A 150 18.96 -1.38 -33.30
CA ILE A 150 19.53 -0.12 -32.77
C ILE A 150 18.41 0.80 -32.25
N GLU A 151 17.26 0.83 -32.93
CA GLU A 151 16.09 1.61 -32.53
C GLU A 151 15.57 1.24 -31.13
N TRP A 152 15.84 0.04 -30.61
CA TRP A 152 15.37 -0.37 -29.29
C TRP A 152 16.27 0.08 -28.13
N ILE A 153 17.51 0.50 -28.41
CA ILE A 153 18.49 0.90 -27.39
C ILE A 153 17.98 2.08 -26.54
N PRO A 154 17.43 3.17 -27.12
CA PRO A 154 16.85 4.27 -26.33
C PRO A 154 15.78 3.82 -25.35
N LEU A 155 14.87 2.93 -25.78
CA LEU A 155 13.81 2.40 -24.91
C LEU A 155 14.37 1.56 -23.76
N LEU A 156 15.40 0.75 -24.02
CA LEU A 156 16.06 -0.05 -22.99
C LEU A 156 16.77 0.84 -21.96
N LEU A 157 17.47 1.88 -22.40
CA LEU A 157 18.12 2.84 -21.51
C LEU A 157 17.08 3.61 -20.68
N GLY A 158 15.97 4.02 -21.29
CA GLY A 158 14.84 4.63 -20.59
C GLY A 158 14.27 3.72 -19.49
N ASN A 159 14.06 2.44 -19.78
CA ASN A 159 13.60 1.46 -18.78
C ASN A 159 14.60 1.26 -17.64
N ILE A 160 15.91 1.24 -17.91
CA ILE A 160 16.95 1.15 -16.89
C ILE A 160 16.94 2.41 -16.00
N GLN A 161 16.81 3.59 -16.61
CA GLN A 161 16.72 4.85 -15.88
C GLN A 161 15.49 4.88 -14.97
N SER A 162 14.30 4.50 -15.47
CA SER A 162 13.08 4.40 -14.65
C SER A 162 13.24 3.39 -13.51
N CYS A 163 13.84 2.23 -13.76
CA CYS A 163 14.13 1.24 -12.71
C CYS A 163 15.05 1.82 -11.61
N ASN A 164 16.06 2.61 -11.98
CA ASN A 164 16.93 3.28 -11.01
C ASN A 164 16.18 4.35 -10.20
N GLN A 165 15.27 5.09 -10.84
CA GLN A 165 14.41 6.06 -10.16
C GLN A 165 13.45 5.37 -9.16
N ASP A 166 12.84 4.25 -9.54
CA ASP A 166 11.99 3.44 -8.66
C ASP A 166 12.77 2.91 -7.45
N LYS A 167 14.00 2.41 -7.67
CA LYS A 167 14.88 1.97 -6.58
C LYS A 167 15.26 3.12 -5.65
N ALA A 168 15.50 4.32 -6.19
CA ALA A 168 15.77 5.50 -5.36
C ALA A 168 14.53 5.90 -4.54
N ALA A 169 13.34 5.86 -5.14
CA ALA A 169 12.08 6.12 -4.46
C ALA A 169 11.83 5.11 -3.32
N ALA A 170 12.06 3.82 -3.56
CA ALA A 170 11.95 2.78 -2.53
C ALA A 170 12.91 3.03 -1.35
N ARG A 171 14.17 3.40 -1.61
CA ARG A 171 15.13 3.76 -0.56
C ARG A 171 14.65 4.95 0.26
N ARG A 172 14.15 6.02 -0.39
CA ARG A 172 13.59 7.18 0.31
C ARG A 172 12.43 6.80 1.23
N ILE A 173 11.54 5.93 0.75
CA ILE A 173 10.43 5.40 1.53
C ILE A 173 10.95 4.64 2.77
N ASP A 174 11.96 3.79 2.60
CA ASP A 174 12.53 3.00 3.70
C ASP A 174 13.29 3.88 4.71
N GLU A 175 14.04 4.89 4.24
CA GLU A 175 14.72 5.86 5.09
C GLU A 175 13.73 6.66 5.95
N GLU A 176 12.60 7.08 5.37
CA GLU A 176 11.57 7.80 6.11
C GLU A 176 10.93 6.93 7.19
N ARG A 177 10.60 5.68 6.87
CA ARG A 177 10.13 4.69 7.87
C ARG A 177 11.16 4.49 8.99
N ALA A 178 12.44 4.39 8.64
CA ALA A 178 13.51 4.21 9.61
C ALA A 178 13.68 5.43 10.54
N SER A 179 13.65 6.65 9.99
CA SER A 179 13.76 7.91 10.75
C SER A 179 12.63 8.13 11.74
N GLU A 180 11.46 7.57 11.44
CA GLU A 180 10.29 7.64 12.28
C GLU A 180 10.32 6.65 13.44
N ASN A 181 10.77 5.42 13.18
CA ASN A 181 10.98 4.41 14.22
C ASN A 181 12.00 4.88 15.27
N THR A 182 13.03 5.65 14.87
CA THR A 182 13.97 6.26 15.81
C THR A 182 13.44 7.51 16.51
N SER A 183 12.40 8.17 15.98
CA SER A 183 11.77 9.34 16.62
C SER A 183 10.66 8.97 17.62
N THR A 184 10.16 7.74 17.54
CA THR A 184 9.13 7.19 18.44
C THR A 184 9.71 6.39 19.61
N GLN A 185 11.03 6.18 19.63
CA GLN A 185 11.79 5.55 20.72
C GLN A 185 12.44 6.60 21.62
#